data_AF-A0A2P5CPM6-F1
#
_entry.id   AF-A0A2P5CPM6-F1
#
_cell.length_a   1.000
_cell.length_b   1.000
_cell.length_c   1.000
_cell.angle_alpha   90.00
_cell.angle_beta   90.00
_cell.angle_gamma   90.00
#
_symmetry.space_group_name_H-M   'P 1'
#
loop_
_entity.id
_entity.type
_entity.pdbx_description
1 polymer ?
#
loop_
_entity_poly.entity_id
_entity_poly.type
_entity_poly.pdbx_seq_one_letter_code
_entity_poly.pdbx_strand_id
1 'polypeptide(L)'
;MASSQHQELCPVVDSELDSLRRQLCLPGGVTLQRVEGPADWYLRPCAPEDSIILGRKHLDWLRFPLPLLIHQFFALTAIHPMQLNANGIMIMMGLSALSVIYNMHIDLEVVFYAYKLTLIPKKGSYPTFYLQPLPGRHIFWGLQRSD
;
A
#
# COMPACT_ATOMS: atom_id res chain seq x y z
N MET A 1 -5.44 -28.70 -27.21
CA MET A 1 -4.62 -29.00 -26.02
C MET A 1 -3.86 -27.74 -25.65
N ALA A 2 -4.31 -27.01 -24.63
CA ALA A 2 -3.65 -25.78 -24.17
C ALA A 2 -2.60 -26.17 -23.13
N SER A 3 -1.33 -25.85 -23.41
CA SER A 3 -0.21 -26.07 -22.50
C SER A 3 -0.23 -24.97 -21.44
N SER A 4 -0.67 -25.33 -20.24
CA SER A 4 -0.56 -24.53 -19.03
C SER A 4 0.92 -24.38 -18.64
N GLN A 5 1.52 -23.25 -19.02
CA GLN A 5 2.82 -22.84 -18.51
C GLN A 5 2.66 -22.44 -17.04
N HIS A 6 2.82 -23.42 -16.14
CA HIS A 6 3.15 -23.15 -14.75
C HIS A 6 4.56 -22.56 -14.74
N GLN A 7 4.65 -21.25 -14.57
CA GLN A 7 5.92 -20.57 -14.34
C GLN A 7 6.45 -21.05 -12.98
N GLU A 8 7.52 -21.84 -13.00
CA GLU A 8 8.20 -22.31 -11.80
C GLU A 8 8.70 -21.10 -11.02
N LEU A 9 8.11 -20.88 -9.83
CA LEU A 9 8.52 -19.87 -8.88
C LEU A 9 9.79 -20.37 -8.18
N CYS A 10 10.95 -20.03 -8.74
CA CYS A 10 12.23 -20.30 -8.09
C CYS A 10 12.39 -19.37 -6.87
N PRO A 11 12.55 -19.90 -5.64
CA PRO A 11 12.85 -19.07 -4.48
C PRO A 11 14.32 -18.65 -4.58
N VAL A 12 14.57 -17.48 -5.14
CA VAL A 12 15.88 -16.84 -5.10
C VAL A 12 16.18 -16.55 -3.62
N VAL A 13 17.20 -17.19 -3.06
CA VAL A 13 17.76 -16.85 -1.75
C VAL A 13 18.48 -15.52 -1.91
N ASP A 14 17.72 -14.44 -1.84
CA ASP A 14 18.17 -13.08 -2.06
C ASP A 14 18.37 -12.43 -0.68
N SER A 15 19.59 -11.99 -0.36
CA SER A 15 19.87 -11.25 0.89
C SER A 15 19.04 -9.97 1.01
N GLU A 16 18.58 -9.43 -0.14
CA GLU A 16 17.58 -8.37 -0.23
C GLU A 16 16.21 -8.78 0.34
N LEU A 17 15.77 -10.02 0.13
CA LEU A 17 14.47 -10.52 0.58
C LEU A 17 14.39 -10.62 2.10
N ASP A 18 15.48 -11.08 2.73
CA ASP A 18 15.60 -11.14 4.19
C ASP A 18 15.63 -9.74 4.81
N SER A 19 16.32 -8.80 4.18
CA SER A 19 16.31 -7.39 4.59
C SER A 19 14.91 -6.79 4.51
N LEU A 20 14.21 -6.99 3.38
CA LEU A 20 12.84 -6.54 3.19
C LEU A 20 11.89 -7.19 4.19
N ARG A 21 12.03 -8.49 4.48
CA ARG A 21 11.20 -9.17 5.47
C ARG A 21 11.31 -8.54 6.86
N ARG A 22 12.54 -8.19 7.27
CA ARG A 22 12.79 -7.49 8.54
C ARG A 22 12.20 -6.08 8.53
N GLN A 23 12.36 -5.34 7.44
CA GLN A 23 11.82 -3.99 7.27
C GLN A 23 10.29 -3.96 7.32
N LEU A 24 9.64 -4.91 6.66
CA LEU A 24 8.19 -5.03 6.59
C LEU A 24 7.56 -5.62 7.86
N CYS A 25 8.36 -6.14 8.79
CA CYS A 25 7.90 -6.85 9.99
C CYS A 25 6.96 -8.03 9.68
N LEU A 26 7.23 -8.80 8.62
CA LEU A 26 6.35 -9.89 8.19
C LEU A 26 6.35 -11.05 9.20
N PRO A 27 5.18 -11.52 9.66
CA PRO A 27 5.10 -12.68 10.54
C PRO A 27 5.57 -13.96 9.82
N GLY A 28 6.05 -14.95 10.58
CA GLY A 28 6.70 -16.16 10.07
C GLY A 28 5.90 -16.94 9.01
N GLY A 29 4.56 -16.86 9.03
CA GLY A 29 3.68 -17.53 8.08
C GLY A 29 3.49 -16.82 6.73
N VAL A 30 3.94 -15.57 6.57
CA VAL A 30 3.76 -14.83 5.32
C VAL A 30 4.93 -15.11 4.38
N THR A 31 4.62 -15.51 3.15
CA THR A 31 5.61 -15.70 2.08
C THR A 31 5.85 -14.37 1.37
N LEU A 32 7.11 -13.94 1.29
CA LEU A 32 7.52 -12.80 0.46
C LEU A 32 8.26 -13.36 -0.75
N GLN A 33 7.84 -12.99 -1.96
CA GLN A 33 8.51 -13.39 -3.18
C GLN A 33 8.71 -12.18 -4.07
N ARG A 34 9.93 -12.04 -4.60
CA ARG A 34 10.18 -11.17 -5.74
C ARG A 34 9.68 -11.91 -6.96
N VAL A 35 8.65 -11.38 -7.59
CA VAL A 35 8.14 -11.95 -8.83
C VAL A 35 8.70 -11.09 -9.98
N GLU A 36 9.22 -11.74 -11.02
CA GLU A 36 9.62 -11.08 -12.27
C GLU A 36 8.48 -11.22 -13.27
N GLY A 37 7.88 -10.11 -13.70
CA GLY A 37 6.80 -10.17 -14.67
C GLY A 37 6.43 -8.82 -15.24
N PRO A 38 5.58 -8.80 -16.27
CA PRO A 38 5.19 -7.56 -16.94
C PRO A 38 4.57 -6.61 -15.92
N ALA A 39 4.86 -5.31 -16.07
CA ALA A 39 4.47 -4.24 -15.17
C ALA A 39 2.94 -4.12 -14.91
N ASP A 40 2.13 -4.95 -15.58
CA ASP A 40 0.67 -4.90 -15.71
C ASP A 40 -0.11 -5.81 -14.73
N TRP A 41 0.50 -6.24 -13.62
CA TRP A 41 -0.22 -7.10 -12.65
C TRP A 41 -1.46 -6.45 -12.04
N TYR A 42 -1.55 -5.12 -12.06
CA TYR A 42 -2.75 -4.38 -11.65
C TYR A 42 -3.91 -4.47 -12.68
N LEU A 43 -3.66 -4.94 -13.92
CA LEU A 43 -4.66 -5.09 -14.99
C LEU A 43 -5.19 -6.51 -15.13
N ARG A 44 -4.52 -7.50 -14.56
CA ARG A 44 -4.91 -8.90 -14.68
C ARG A 44 -5.29 -9.44 -13.30
N PRO A 45 -6.32 -10.30 -13.20
CA PRO A 45 -6.49 -11.19 -12.05
C PRO A 45 -5.41 -12.30 -12.05
N CYS A 46 -4.16 -11.95 -12.35
CA CYS A 46 -3.00 -12.84 -12.30
C CYS A 46 -2.26 -12.75 -10.97
N ALA A 47 -2.70 -11.88 -10.06
CA ALA A 47 -2.28 -11.99 -8.67
C ALA A 47 -2.74 -13.35 -8.15
N PRO A 48 -1.87 -14.17 -7.55
CA PRO A 48 -2.30 -15.35 -6.83
C PRO A 48 -3.45 -14.99 -5.87
N GLU A 49 -4.45 -15.87 -5.74
CA GLU A 49 -5.52 -15.69 -4.75
C GLU A 49 -4.88 -15.47 -3.36
N ASP A 50 -5.47 -14.56 -2.57
CA ASP A 50 -4.99 -14.13 -1.25
C ASP A 50 -3.59 -13.47 -1.21
N SER A 51 -3.08 -12.97 -2.36
CA SER A 51 -1.82 -12.23 -2.40
C SER A 51 -2.00 -10.71 -2.46
N ILE A 52 -1.10 -9.99 -1.79
CA ILE A 52 -0.98 -8.54 -1.88
C ILE A 52 0.25 -8.23 -2.72
N ILE A 53 0.04 -7.59 -3.87
CA ILE A 53 1.13 -7.16 -4.72
C ILE A 53 1.46 -5.69 -4.42
N LEU A 54 2.73 -5.42 -4.15
CA LEU A 54 3.24 -4.10 -3.82
C LEU A 54 4.35 -3.70 -4.80
N GLY A 55 4.38 -2.42 -5.17
CA GLY A 55 5.50 -1.86 -5.92
C GLY A 55 6.71 -1.65 -5.01
N ARG A 56 7.92 -1.60 -5.58
CA ARG A 56 9.15 -1.39 -4.81
C ARG A 56 9.08 -0.15 -3.90
N LYS A 57 8.52 0.96 -4.41
CA LYS A 57 8.35 2.20 -3.64
C LYS A 57 7.39 2.07 -2.46
N HIS A 58 6.46 1.11 -2.51
CA HIS A 58 5.53 0.87 -1.40
C HIS A 58 6.20 0.11 -0.26
N LEU A 59 7.17 -0.76 -0.57
CA LEU A 59 7.91 -1.56 0.42
C LEU A 59 8.70 -0.66 1.40
N ASP A 60 9.12 0.51 0.96
CA ASP A 60 9.84 1.49 1.79
C ASP A 60 8.97 2.09 2.90
N TRP A 61 7.64 2.10 2.72
CA TRP A 61 6.70 2.80 3.60
C TRP A 61 5.69 1.88 4.28
N LEU A 62 5.57 0.63 3.84
CA LEU A 62 4.65 -0.33 4.42
C LEU A 62 5.28 -1.00 5.65
N ARG A 63 4.47 -1.19 6.69
CA ARG A 63 4.81 -2.07 7.82
C ARG A 63 3.61 -2.96 8.12
N PHE A 64 3.87 -4.21 8.46
CA PHE A 64 2.84 -5.17 8.82
C PHE A 64 2.75 -5.37 10.35
N PRO A 65 1.56 -5.68 10.89
CA PRO A 65 0.27 -5.79 10.19
C PRO A 65 -0.19 -4.44 9.64
N LEU A 66 -0.83 -4.46 8.47
CA LEU A 66 -1.40 -3.24 7.88
C LEU A 66 -2.50 -2.71 8.82
N PRO A 67 -2.54 -1.40 9.10
CA PRO A 67 -3.60 -0.82 9.90
C PRO A 67 -4.99 -1.07 9.29
N LEU A 68 -6.00 -1.22 10.16
CA LEU A 68 -7.39 -1.49 9.76
C LEU A 68 -7.91 -0.46 8.74
N LEU A 69 -7.54 0.82 8.90
CA LEU A 69 -7.89 1.90 7.98
C LEU A 69 -7.46 1.62 6.55
N ILE A 70 -6.26 1.04 6.35
CA ILE A 70 -5.71 0.71 5.04
C ILE A 70 -6.46 -0.47 4.43
N HIS A 71 -6.77 -1.49 5.23
CA HIS A 71 -7.59 -2.62 4.80
C HIS A 71 -8.98 -2.16 4.34
N GLN A 72 -9.66 -1.34 5.15
CA GLN A 72 -10.96 -0.78 4.82
C GLN A 72 -10.89 0.06 3.54
N PHE A 73 -9.83 0.86 3.37
CA PHE A 73 -9.66 1.70 2.19
C PHE A 73 -9.61 0.86 0.90
N PHE A 74 -8.79 -0.19 0.87
CA PHE A 74 -8.68 -1.06 -0.31
C PHE A 74 -9.96 -1.87 -0.55
N ALA A 75 -10.60 -2.35 0.51
CA ALA A 75 -11.88 -3.06 0.40
C ALA A 75 -12.99 -2.15 -0.18
N LEU A 76 -13.07 -0.89 0.26
CA LEU A 76 -14.09 0.04 -0.20
C LEU A 76 -13.83 0.54 -1.62
N THR A 77 -12.59 0.90 -1.93
CA THR A 77 -12.25 1.54 -3.22
C THR A 77 -12.04 0.53 -4.35
N ALA A 78 -11.85 -0.75 -4.02
CA ALA A 78 -11.42 -1.80 -4.95
C ALA A 78 -10.16 -1.42 -5.74
N ILE A 79 -9.34 -0.50 -5.22
CA ILE A 79 -8.08 -0.09 -5.84
C ILE A 79 -7.00 -1.08 -5.45
N HIS A 80 -6.24 -1.52 -6.44
CA HIS A 80 -5.09 -2.36 -6.17
C HIS A 80 -3.98 -1.55 -5.46
N PRO A 81 -3.31 -2.08 -4.41
CA PRO A 81 -2.30 -1.33 -3.64
C PRO A 81 -1.22 -0.66 -4.48
N MET A 82 -0.75 -1.29 -5.57
CA MET A 82 0.19 -0.66 -6.51
C MET A 82 -0.35 0.61 -7.18
N GLN A 83 -1.66 0.70 -7.43
CA GLN A 83 -2.26 1.84 -8.09
C GLN A 83 -2.39 3.04 -7.16
N LEU A 84 -2.38 2.85 -5.84
CA LEU A 84 -2.34 3.97 -4.90
C LEU A 84 -0.91 4.53 -4.83
N ASN A 85 -0.75 5.84 -4.94
CA ASN A 85 0.54 6.49 -4.76
C ASN A 85 1.11 6.20 -3.36
N ALA A 86 2.43 6.02 -3.24
CA ALA A 86 3.11 5.77 -1.97
C ALA A 86 2.79 6.85 -0.90
N ASN A 87 2.62 8.11 -1.28
CA ASN A 87 2.21 9.17 -0.35
C ASN A 87 0.82 8.91 0.24
N GLY A 88 -0.09 8.30 -0.52
CA GLY A 88 -1.41 7.91 -0.04
C GLY A 88 -1.33 6.86 1.06
N ILE A 89 -0.45 5.87 0.90
CA ILE A 89 -0.15 4.89 1.96
C ILE A 89 0.41 5.60 3.19
N MET A 90 1.37 6.51 3.02
CA MET A 90 1.97 7.25 4.14
C MET A 90 0.94 8.06 4.92
N ILE A 91 0.02 8.74 4.23
CA ILE A 91 -1.07 9.50 4.86
C ILE A 91 -1.94 8.56 5.70
N MET A 92 -2.36 7.42 5.15
CA MET A 92 -3.19 6.47 5.88
C MET A 92 -2.44 5.82 7.06
N MET A 93 -1.16 5.48 6.89
CA MET A 93 -0.30 4.99 7.98
C MET A 93 -0.21 6.03 9.11
N GLY A 94 0.01 7.31 8.76
CA GLY A 94 0.09 8.41 9.71
C GLY A 94 -1.22 8.63 10.45
N LEU A 95 -2.35 8.68 9.74
CA LEU A 95 -3.68 8.80 10.33
C LEU A 95 -4.02 7.61 11.25
N SER A 96 -3.64 6.40 10.86
CA SER A 96 -3.80 5.20 11.69
C SER A 96 -2.98 5.29 12.99
N ALA A 97 -1.74 5.78 12.90
CA ALA A 97 -0.90 5.98 14.07
C ALA A 97 -1.47 7.06 15.00
N LEU A 98 -1.97 8.17 14.45
CA LEU A 98 -2.63 9.24 15.22
C LEU A 98 -3.88 8.73 15.96
N SER A 99 -4.65 7.85 15.31
CA SER A 99 -5.82 7.22 15.93
C SER A 99 -5.43 6.48 17.22
N VAL A 100 -4.34 5.71 17.18
CA VAL A 100 -3.84 4.96 18.35
C VAL A 100 -3.22 5.89 19.39
N ILE A 101 -2.36 6.84 18.98
CA ILE A 101 -1.61 7.73 19.90
C ILE A 101 -2.56 8.63 20.70
N TYR A 102 -3.59 9.17 20.05
CA TYR A 102 -4.52 10.12 20.68
C TYR A 102 -5.85 9.50 21.07
N ASN A 103 -5.99 8.17 20.90
CA ASN A 103 -7.26 7.47 21.10
C ASN A 103 -8.43 8.14 20.34
N MET A 104 -8.15 8.63 19.12
CA MET A 104 -9.12 9.29 18.25
C MET A 104 -9.71 8.28 17.27
N HIS A 105 -11.02 8.32 17.05
CA HIS A 105 -11.64 7.52 16.01
C HIS A 105 -11.39 8.14 14.63
N ILE A 106 -10.35 7.68 13.93
CA ILE A 106 -10.05 8.08 12.55
C ILE A 106 -10.41 6.91 11.63
N ASP A 107 -11.51 7.06 10.93
CA ASP A 107 -12.01 6.11 9.94
C ASP A 107 -11.90 6.69 8.51
N LEU A 108 -12.44 5.96 7.54
CA LEU A 108 -12.44 6.40 6.14
C LEU A 108 -13.22 7.69 5.91
N GLU A 109 -14.23 8.00 6.73
CA GLU A 109 -15.01 9.23 6.59
C GLU A 109 -14.11 10.43 6.86
N VAL A 110 -13.28 10.37 7.91
CA VAL A 110 -12.29 11.41 8.20
C VAL A 110 -11.26 11.54 7.06
N VAL A 111 -10.83 10.40 6.49
CA VAL A 111 -9.92 10.40 5.33
C VAL A 111 -10.55 11.12 4.14
N PHE A 112 -11.78 10.77 3.76
CA PHE A 112 -12.47 11.39 2.62
C PHE A 112 -13.00 12.78 2.92
N TYR A 113 -13.13 13.14 4.20
CA TYR A 113 -13.37 14.50 4.60
C TYR A 113 -12.16 15.37 4.26
N ALA A 114 -10.93 14.96 4.58
CA ALA A 114 -9.74 15.77 4.35
C ALA A 114 -9.12 15.60 2.95
N TYR A 115 -9.32 14.45 2.30
CA TYR A 115 -8.66 14.10 1.05
C TYR A 115 -9.65 13.65 -0.02
N LYS A 116 -9.41 14.07 -1.25
CA LYS A 116 -10.05 13.54 -2.44
C LYS A 116 -9.18 12.47 -3.08
N LEU A 117 -9.80 11.37 -3.48
CA LEU A 117 -9.16 10.36 -4.31
C LEU A 117 -9.17 10.80 -5.78
N THR A 118 -8.00 11.11 -6.33
CA THR A 118 -7.85 11.61 -7.70
C THR A 118 -7.04 10.61 -8.52
N LEU A 119 -7.56 10.22 -9.67
CA LEU A 119 -6.84 9.41 -10.64
C LEU A 119 -6.00 10.31 -11.56
N ILE A 120 -4.69 10.07 -11.62
CA ILE A 120 -3.80 10.74 -12.56
C ILE A 120 -3.29 9.71 -13.57
N PRO A 121 -3.75 9.76 -14.84
CA PRO A 121 -3.20 8.93 -15.89
C PRO A 121 -1.78 9.41 -16.22
N LYS A 122 -0.80 8.52 -16.15
CA LYS A 122 0.58 8.82 -16.55
C LYS A 122 0.88 8.17 -17.90
N LYS A 123 1.39 8.96 -18.84
CA LYS A 123 1.79 8.45 -20.15
C LYS A 123 2.96 7.47 -19.97
N GLY A 124 2.79 6.21 -20.39
CA GLY A 124 3.80 5.16 -20.26
C GLY A 124 3.89 4.52 -18.86
N SER A 125 2.91 4.77 -17.97
CA SER A 125 2.81 4.11 -16.67
C SER A 125 1.35 3.83 -16.34
N TYR A 126 1.13 3.07 -15.28
CA TYR A 126 -0.21 2.70 -14.86
C TYR A 126 -0.97 3.89 -14.25
N PRO A 127 -2.32 3.91 -14.39
CA PRO A 127 -3.15 4.90 -13.73
C PRO A 127 -2.87 4.86 -12.22
N THR A 128 -2.43 5.98 -11.67
CA THR A 128 -2.07 6.10 -10.26
C THR A 128 -3.09 6.98 -9.55
N PHE A 129 -3.65 6.49 -8.45
CA PHE A 129 -4.52 7.22 -7.54
C PHE A 129 -3.70 8.00 -6.52
N TYR A 130 -4.17 9.20 -6.21
CA TYR A 130 -3.58 10.11 -5.24
C TYR A 130 -4.62 10.52 -4.21
N LEU A 131 -4.22 10.55 -2.94
CA LEU A 131 -4.97 11.27 -1.90
C LEU A 131 -4.58 12.73 -1.96
N GLN A 132 -5.39 13.54 -2.63
CA GLN A 132 -5.19 14.96 -2.79
C GLN A 132 -5.88 15.72 -1.64
N PRO A 133 -5.17 16.55 -0.87
CA PRO A 133 -5.79 17.35 0.19
C PRO A 133 -6.88 18.27 -0.37
N LEU A 134 -8.00 18.37 0.34
CA LEU A 134 -9.07 19.28 0.01
C LEU A 134 -8.77 20.69 0.57
N PRO A 135 -8.99 21.77 -0.20
CA PRO A 135 -8.77 23.13 0.28
C PRO A 135 -9.56 23.43 1.55
N GLY A 136 -8.90 24.05 2.54
CA GLY A 136 -9.53 24.42 3.82
C GLY A 136 -9.80 23.25 4.78
N ARG A 137 -9.47 22.00 4.39
CA ARG A 137 -9.63 20.81 5.24
C ARG A 137 -8.24 20.30 5.62
N HIS A 138 -7.65 20.95 6.62
CA HIS A 138 -6.30 20.66 7.06
C HIS A 138 -6.32 19.82 8.34
N ILE A 139 -5.58 18.72 8.33
CA ILE A 139 -5.21 17.97 9.53
C ILE A 139 -3.79 18.43 9.88
N PHE A 140 -3.66 19.45 10.74
CA PHE A 140 -2.35 19.91 11.20
C PHE A 140 -1.86 19.03 12.35
N TRP A 141 -0.55 18.72 12.33
CA TRP A 141 0.19 18.26 13.50
C TRP A 141 1.59 18.87 13.49
N GLY A 142 2.04 19.33 14.66
CA GLY A 142 3.41 19.71 14.93
C GLY A 142 3.80 19.21 16.31
N LEU A 143 5.00 18.65 16.46
CA LEU A 143 5.56 18.40 17.78
C LEU A 143 5.70 19.75 18.49
N GLN A 144 5.19 19.85 19.72
CA GLN A 144 5.54 20.96 20.60
C GLN A 144 7.06 20.93 20.73
N ARG A 145 7.74 22.00 20.29
CA ARG A 145 9.17 22.16 20.55
C ARG A 145 9.28 22.23 22.07
N SER A 146 9.89 21.22 22.68
CA SER A 146 10.33 21.34 24.07
C SER A 146 11.44 22.38 24.08
N ASP A 147 11.12 23.58 24.57
CA ASP A 147 12.12 24.57 24.96
C ASP A 147 12.91 24.07 26.18
#